data_AF-F8PGH8-F1
#
_entry.id   AF-F8PGH8-F1
#
_cell.length_a   1.000
_cell.length_b   1.000
_cell.length_c   1.000
_cell.angle_alpha   90.00
_cell.angle_beta   90.00
_cell.angle_gamma   90.00
#
_symmetry.space_group_name_H-M   'P 1'
#
loop_
_entity.id
_entity.type
_entity.pdbx_description
1 polymer ?
#
loop_
_entity_poly.entity_id
_entity_poly.type
_entity_poly.pdbx_seq_one_letter_code
_entity_poly.pdbx_strand_id
1 'polypeptide(L)'
;QDELPVGATIVPIILRSDKTAVMRGTGNIEMHPTFLTISNIRSDVRMKATTHTWSCVAFIPTPKFEAHSDYQGILQARVWHKCMDRVTMNLKIAAKVGTFIPDPFGTIRYVYTPLVAYQADLPEAQVIACVAKNSSPVSLATQSQFG
;
A
#
# COMPACT_ATOMS: atom_id res chain seq x y z
N GLN A 1 -5.99 -19.00 -13.13
CA GLN A 1 -5.92 -17.99 -14.22
C GLN A 1 -7.16 -18.08 -15.12
N ASP A 2 -8.13 -18.92 -14.73
CA ASP A 2 -9.19 -19.43 -15.59
C ASP A 2 -10.42 -18.52 -15.68
N GLU A 3 -10.38 -17.35 -15.01
CA GLU A 3 -11.48 -16.38 -14.97
C GLU A 3 -11.22 -15.11 -15.79
N LEU A 4 -10.02 -14.92 -16.36
CA LEU A 4 -9.72 -13.74 -17.15
C LEU A 4 -10.02 -13.96 -18.63
N PRO A 5 -10.47 -12.90 -19.36
CA PRO A 5 -10.67 -13.00 -20.80
C PRO A 5 -9.43 -13.50 -21.53
N VAL A 6 -9.64 -14.32 -22.57
CA VAL A 6 -8.56 -14.84 -23.41
C VAL A 6 -7.75 -13.67 -23.98
N GLY A 7 -6.42 -13.72 -23.80
CA GLY A 7 -5.51 -12.66 -24.25
C GLY A 7 -5.27 -11.52 -23.23
N ALA A 8 -5.93 -11.54 -22.07
CA ALA A 8 -5.64 -10.59 -21.00
C ALA A 8 -4.28 -10.88 -20.33
N THR A 9 -3.59 -9.81 -19.92
CA THR A 9 -2.31 -9.87 -19.20
C THR A 9 -2.51 -9.51 -17.73
N ILE A 10 -1.80 -10.19 -16.83
CA ILE A 10 -1.78 -9.81 -15.41
C ILE A 10 -0.48 -9.05 -15.12
N VAL A 11 -0.60 -7.87 -14.53
CA VAL A 11 0.52 -7.08 -14.00
C VAL A 11 0.27 -6.84 -12.52
N PRO A 12 0.70 -7.76 -11.65
CA PRO A 12 0.40 -7.67 -10.23
C PRO A 12 1.15 -6.50 -9.57
N ILE A 13 0.47 -5.85 -8.63
CA ILE A 13 0.95 -4.67 -7.92
C ILE A 13 1.44 -5.05 -6.53
N ILE A 14 2.58 -4.48 -6.14
CA ILE A 14 3.10 -4.53 -4.78
C ILE A 14 3.14 -3.09 -4.25
N LEU A 15 2.55 -2.88 -3.09
CA LEU A 15 2.60 -1.60 -2.37
C LEU A 15 3.58 -1.67 -1.20
N ARG A 16 4.12 -0.52 -0.83
CA ARG A 16 4.89 -0.35 0.40
C ARG A 16 4.57 1.01 1.00
N SER A 17 4.49 1.11 2.31
CA SER A 17 4.59 2.39 3.01
C SER A 17 5.59 2.31 4.13
N ASP A 18 6.15 3.46 4.49
CA ASP A 18 7.10 3.61 5.58
C ASP A 18 6.84 4.96 6.22
N LYS A 19 6.62 5.02 7.53
CA LYS A 19 6.37 6.29 8.22
C LYS A 19 7.65 7.12 8.25
N THR A 20 7.61 8.30 7.65
CA THR A 20 8.77 9.20 7.61
C THR A 20 8.43 10.59 8.11
N ALA A 21 9.38 11.21 8.81
CA ALA A 21 9.28 12.61 9.20
C ALA A 21 9.60 13.49 7.99
N VAL A 22 8.62 14.29 7.54
CA VAL A 22 8.74 15.13 6.33
C VAL A 22 9.41 16.47 6.65
N MET A 23 9.22 17.01 7.86
CA MET A 23 9.92 18.20 8.34
C MET A 23 10.51 17.97 9.74
N ARG A 24 11.84 18.08 9.86
CA ARG A 24 12.53 18.20 11.15
C ARG A 24 12.84 19.66 11.43
N GLY A 25 12.18 20.26 12.42
CA GLY A 25 12.50 21.61 12.93
C GLY A 25 11.30 22.55 13.09
N THR A 26 10.33 22.50 12.18
CA THR A 26 9.15 23.39 12.18
C THR A 26 7.89 22.60 11.85
N GLY A 27 7.19 22.13 12.88
CA GLY A 27 5.84 21.53 12.75
C GLY A 27 5.71 20.03 13.00
N ASN A 28 6.81 19.27 13.10
CA ASN A 28 6.86 17.82 13.39
C ASN A 28 5.77 17.02 12.62
N ILE A 29 5.73 17.25 11.29
CA ILE A 29 4.75 16.64 10.39
C ILE A 29 5.26 15.27 9.96
N GLU A 30 4.50 14.24 10.31
CA GLU A 30 4.75 12.86 9.92
C GLU A 30 3.80 12.46 8.78
N MET A 31 4.33 11.76 7.78
CA MET A 31 3.55 11.21 6.68
C MET A 31 4.01 9.79 6.36
N HIS A 32 3.14 9.02 5.75
CA HIS A 32 3.50 7.73 5.17
C HIS A 32 3.66 7.89 3.65
N PRO A 33 4.87 8.12 3.12
CA PRO A 33 5.14 7.91 1.71
C PRO A 33 4.72 6.50 1.31
N THR A 34 3.92 6.42 0.25
CA THR A 34 3.40 5.18 -0.30
C THR A 34 4.04 4.95 -1.65
N PHE A 35 4.65 3.79 -1.81
CA PHE A 35 5.36 3.37 -3.00
C PHE A 35 4.63 2.23 -3.69
N LEU A 36 4.77 2.17 -5.00
CA LEU A 36 4.22 1.15 -5.87
C LEU A 36 5.32 0.54 -6.73
N THR A 37 5.26 -0.77 -6.92
CA THR A 37 6.03 -1.50 -7.92
C THR A 37 5.21 -2.62 -8.52
N ILE A 38 5.69 -3.23 -9.61
CA ILE A 38 5.07 -4.39 -10.25
C ILE A 38 5.82 -5.67 -9.89
N SER A 39 5.10 -6.77 -9.69
CA SER A 39 5.74 -8.04 -9.29
C SER A 39 6.60 -8.66 -10.40
N ASN A 40 6.39 -8.26 -11.66
CA ASN A 40 7.09 -8.80 -12.83
C ASN A 40 8.57 -8.39 -12.88
N ILE A 41 8.99 -7.41 -12.08
CA ILE A 41 10.40 -7.07 -11.89
C ILE A 41 10.98 -8.05 -10.87
N ARG A 42 12.12 -8.71 -11.17
CA ARG A 42 12.76 -9.64 -10.24
C ARG A 42 13.06 -9.00 -8.88
N SER A 43 12.94 -9.75 -7.79
CA SER A 43 13.10 -9.24 -6.42
C SER A 43 14.48 -8.64 -6.16
N ASP A 44 15.55 -9.27 -6.66
CA ASP A 44 16.92 -8.78 -6.57
C ASP A 44 17.11 -7.43 -7.27
N VAL A 45 16.37 -7.17 -8.34
CA VAL A 45 16.33 -5.87 -9.03
C VAL A 45 15.52 -4.87 -8.21
N ARG A 46 14.39 -5.27 -7.61
CA ARG A 46 13.56 -4.40 -6.77
C ARG A 46 14.23 -3.92 -5.48
N MET A 47 15.17 -4.70 -4.95
CA MET A 47 15.86 -4.37 -3.70
C MET A 47 17.08 -3.45 -3.90
N LYS A 48 17.52 -3.26 -5.14
CA LYS A 48 18.61 -2.32 -5.45
C LYS A 48 18.08 -0.89 -5.42
N ALA A 49 18.67 -0.03 -4.60
CA ALA A 49 18.26 1.37 -4.51
C ALA A 49 18.45 2.15 -5.83
N THR A 50 19.38 1.72 -6.69
CA THR A 50 19.77 2.39 -7.94
C THR A 50 18.86 2.11 -9.12
N THR A 51 17.97 1.12 -9.03
CA THR A 51 17.15 0.67 -10.17
C THR A 51 15.83 1.42 -10.30
N HIS A 52 15.50 2.31 -9.34
CA HIS A 52 14.29 3.13 -9.34
C HIS A 52 12.99 2.35 -9.64
N THR A 53 12.94 1.08 -9.23
CA THR A 53 11.80 0.18 -9.50
C THR A 53 10.56 0.47 -8.67
N TRP A 54 10.71 1.31 -7.65
CA TRP A 54 9.64 1.77 -6.78
C TRP A 54 9.31 3.22 -7.12
N SER A 55 8.04 3.47 -7.41
CA SER A 55 7.54 4.82 -7.66
C SER A 55 6.75 5.31 -6.45
N CYS A 56 7.05 6.52 -5.97
CA CYS A 56 6.26 7.15 -4.90
C CYS A 56 4.95 7.67 -5.50
N VAL A 57 3.81 7.18 -5.02
CA VAL A 57 2.48 7.50 -5.56
C VAL A 57 1.67 8.43 -4.66
N ALA A 58 2.01 8.52 -3.36
CA ALA A 58 1.32 9.39 -2.43
C ALA A 58 2.12 9.65 -1.15
N PHE A 59 1.79 10.74 -0.46
CA PHE A 59 2.15 10.98 0.94
C PHE A 59 0.87 11.01 1.77
N ILE A 60 0.68 10.00 2.61
CA ILE A 60 -0.53 9.91 3.45
C ILE A 60 -0.28 10.69 4.74
N PRO A 61 -1.17 11.63 5.11
CA PRO A 61 -0.97 12.45 6.30
C PRO A 61 -1.17 11.65 7.59
N THR A 62 -0.44 12.03 8.64
CA THR A 62 -0.65 11.56 10.02
C THR A 62 -1.22 12.70 10.86
N PRO A 63 -2.52 13.04 10.72
CA PRO A 63 -3.10 14.15 11.45
C PRO A 63 -3.14 13.91 12.96
N LYS A 64 -3.04 15.01 13.71
CA LYS A 64 -3.39 15.05 15.13
C LYS A 64 -4.80 15.59 15.23
N PHE A 65 -5.67 14.88 15.93
CA PHE A 65 -7.07 15.28 16.09
C PHE A 65 -7.27 16.00 17.42
N GLU A 66 -8.14 16.99 17.46
CA GLU A 66 -8.67 17.54 18.71
C GLU A 66 -9.78 16.62 19.23
N ALA A 67 -9.39 15.44 19.72
CA ALA A 67 -10.28 14.40 20.21
C ALA A 67 -9.67 13.67 21.41
N HIS A 68 -10.50 12.96 22.18
CA HIS A 68 -10.05 12.12 23.30
C HIS A 68 -8.95 11.15 22.84
N SER A 69 -7.95 10.89 23.70
CA SER A 69 -6.77 10.06 23.38
C SER A 69 -7.14 8.70 22.82
N ASP A 70 -8.21 8.11 23.35
CA ASP A 70 -8.67 6.77 22.99
C ASP A 70 -9.18 6.68 21.55
N TYR A 71 -9.60 7.80 20.96
CA TYR A 71 -10.09 7.85 19.58
C TYR A 71 -9.00 8.19 18.56
N GLN A 72 -7.83 8.66 19.00
CA GLN A 72 -6.76 9.10 18.09
C GLN A 72 -6.35 8.02 17.09
N GLY A 73 -6.12 6.79 17.59
CA GLY A 73 -5.71 5.67 16.72
C GLY A 73 -6.77 5.29 15.69
N ILE A 74 -8.06 5.28 16.09
CA ILE A 74 -9.18 4.96 15.20
C ILE A 74 -9.34 6.05 14.13
N LEU A 75 -9.24 7.32 14.51
CA LEU A 75 -9.35 8.44 13.58
C LEU A 75 -8.18 8.46 12.58
N GLN A 76 -6.96 8.20 13.04
CA GLN A 76 -5.78 8.08 12.17
C GLN A 76 -5.95 6.94 11.18
N ALA A 77 -6.35 5.74 11.64
CA ALA A 77 -6.60 4.60 10.77
C ALA A 77 -7.68 4.92 9.71
N ARG A 78 -8.78 5.59 10.09
CA ARG A 78 -9.84 6.00 9.16
C ARG A 78 -9.33 6.96 8.08
N VAL A 79 -8.51 7.94 8.45
CA VAL A 79 -7.92 8.86 7.46
C VAL A 79 -6.97 8.11 6.53
N TRP A 80 -6.11 7.25 7.09
CA TRP A 80 -5.20 6.43 6.30
C TRP A 80 -5.94 5.57 5.27
N HIS A 81 -7.00 4.86 5.69
CA HIS A 81 -7.82 4.02 4.79
C HIS A 81 -8.54 4.83 3.72
N LYS A 82 -9.10 6.00 4.07
CA LYS A 82 -9.73 6.89 3.07
C LYS A 82 -8.71 7.42 2.05
N CYS A 83 -7.51 7.79 2.50
CA CYS A 83 -6.44 8.20 1.61
C CYS A 83 -6.01 7.05 0.68
N MET A 84 -5.80 5.85 1.22
CA MET A 84 -5.44 4.68 0.42
C MET A 84 -6.51 4.30 -0.58
N ASP A 85 -7.78 4.37 -0.21
CA ASP A 85 -8.91 4.14 -1.12
C ASP A 85 -8.87 5.09 -2.32
N ARG A 86 -8.62 6.38 -2.06
CA ARG A 86 -8.47 7.42 -3.09
C ARG A 86 -7.26 7.15 -3.99
N VAL A 87 -6.10 6.88 -3.41
CA VAL A 87 -4.84 6.65 -4.13
C VAL A 87 -4.93 5.40 -5.01
N THR A 88 -5.58 4.36 -4.54
CA THR A 88 -5.68 3.06 -5.24
C THR A 88 -6.93 2.92 -6.11
N MET A 89 -7.77 3.95 -6.23
CA MET A 89 -9.05 3.90 -6.95
C MET A 89 -8.91 3.33 -8.38
N ASN A 90 -7.97 3.84 -9.17
CA ASN A 90 -7.76 3.37 -10.55
C ASN A 90 -7.21 1.94 -10.60
N LEU A 91 -6.40 1.54 -9.62
CA LEU A 91 -5.88 0.18 -9.51
C LEU A 91 -7.00 -0.81 -9.16
N LYS A 92 -7.93 -0.44 -8.28
CA LYS A 92 -9.11 -1.26 -7.96
C LYS A 92 -10.00 -1.49 -9.18
N ILE A 93 -10.18 -0.46 -10.00
CA ILE A 93 -10.93 -0.56 -11.27
C ILE A 93 -10.19 -1.50 -12.22
N ALA A 94 -8.90 -1.25 -12.48
CA ALA A 94 -8.11 -2.08 -13.38
C ALA A 94 -7.95 -3.53 -12.91
N ALA A 95 -7.91 -3.79 -11.60
CA ALA A 95 -7.93 -5.14 -11.04
C ALA A 95 -9.26 -5.87 -11.25
N LYS A 96 -10.39 -5.14 -11.26
CA LYS A 96 -11.74 -5.72 -11.37
C LYS A 96 -12.16 -5.92 -12.83
N VAL A 97 -11.98 -4.91 -13.67
CA VAL A 97 -12.53 -4.89 -15.03
C VAL A 97 -11.45 -4.78 -16.12
N GLY A 98 -10.17 -4.80 -15.76
CA GLY A 98 -9.07 -4.62 -16.69
C GLY A 98 -8.97 -3.18 -17.22
N THR A 99 -7.85 -2.86 -17.86
CA THR A 99 -7.63 -1.59 -18.56
C THR A 99 -6.58 -1.76 -19.66
N PHE A 100 -6.56 -0.85 -20.63
CA PHE A 100 -5.54 -0.87 -21.69
C PHE A 100 -4.28 -0.12 -21.26
N ILE A 101 -3.13 -0.79 -21.33
CA ILE A 101 -1.82 -0.24 -20.94
C ILE A 101 -0.81 -0.54 -22.05
N PRO A 102 0.02 0.44 -22.47
CA PRO A 102 1.14 0.18 -23.37
C PRO A 102 2.22 -0.65 -22.67
N ASP A 103 2.72 -1.67 -23.35
CA ASP A 103 3.91 -2.40 -22.91
C ASP A 103 5.21 -1.64 -23.23
N PRO A 104 6.39 -2.13 -22.79
CA PRO A 104 7.66 -1.47 -23.06
C PRO A 104 8.02 -1.35 -24.56
N PHE A 105 7.35 -2.09 -25.44
CA PHE A 105 7.52 -2.02 -26.89
C PHE A 105 6.45 -1.12 -27.56
N GLY A 106 5.59 -0.47 -26.77
CA GLY A 106 4.52 0.39 -27.26
C GLY A 106 3.26 -0.37 -27.70
N THR A 107 3.19 -1.68 -27.50
CA THR A 107 2.00 -2.47 -27.86
C THR A 107 0.95 -2.34 -26.77
N ILE A 108 -0.28 -1.98 -27.16
CA ILE A 108 -1.40 -1.87 -26.22
C ILE A 108 -1.86 -3.26 -25.80
N ARG A 109 -1.85 -3.52 -24.49
CA ARG A 109 -2.32 -4.77 -23.90
C ARG A 109 -3.52 -4.52 -23.00
N TYR A 110 -4.45 -5.45 -22.97
CA TYR A 110 -5.51 -5.46 -21.98
C TYR A 110 -4.99 -6.11 -20.69
N VAL A 111 -4.92 -5.35 -19.61
CA VAL A 111 -4.17 -5.67 -18.39
C VAL A 111 -5.06 -5.60 -17.15
N TYR A 112 -4.88 -6.56 -16.25
CA TYR A 112 -5.42 -6.56 -14.89
C TYR A 112 -4.31 -6.33 -13.88
N THR A 113 -4.54 -5.46 -12.90
CA THR A 113 -3.53 -5.04 -11.91
C THR A 113 -3.89 -5.38 -10.46
N PRO A 114 -4.06 -6.68 -10.12
CA PRO A 114 -4.42 -7.06 -8.76
C PRO A 114 -3.32 -6.67 -7.77
N LEU A 115 -3.72 -6.21 -6.59
CA LEU A 115 -2.80 -6.05 -5.47
C LEU A 115 -2.45 -7.43 -4.91
N VAL A 116 -1.18 -7.81 -4.95
CA VAL A 116 -0.72 -9.14 -4.51
C VAL A 116 0.12 -9.11 -3.24
N ALA A 117 0.69 -7.96 -2.89
CA ALA A 117 1.42 -7.82 -1.63
C ALA A 117 1.43 -6.37 -1.16
N TYR A 118 1.45 -6.21 0.17
CA TYR A 118 1.73 -4.94 0.83
C TYR A 118 2.90 -5.15 1.79
N GLN A 119 4.01 -4.43 1.56
CA GLN A 119 5.17 -4.45 2.43
C GLN A 119 5.04 -3.36 3.49
N ALA A 120 4.94 -3.77 4.74
CA ALA A 120 4.78 -2.91 5.90
C ALA A 120 5.50 -3.54 7.08
N ASP A 121 6.04 -2.72 7.97
CA ASP A 121 6.44 -3.13 9.31
C ASP A 121 5.20 -3.34 10.20
N LEU A 122 5.42 -3.78 11.44
CA LEU A 122 4.33 -4.26 12.30
C LEU A 122 3.24 -3.19 12.58
N PRO A 123 3.56 -1.95 12.97
CA PRO A 123 2.52 -0.95 13.25
C PRO A 123 1.67 -0.64 12.01
N GLU A 124 2.30 -0.53 10.85
CA GLU A 124 1.66 -0.27 9.57
C GLU A 124 0.80 -1.46 9.15
N ALA A 125 1.29 -2.70 9.31
CA ALA A 125 0.53 -3.91 9.06
C ALA A 125 -0.73 -3.99 9.94
N GLN A 126 -0.65 -3.53 11.18
CA GLN A 126 -1.81 -3.46 12.08
C GLN A 126 -2.84 -2.43 11.62
N VAL A 127 -2.40 -1.26 11.13
CA VAL A 127 -3.31 -0.26 10.52
C VAL A 127 -3.99 -0.82 9.28
N ILE A 128 -3.23 -1.49 8.41
CA ILE A 128 -3.74 -2.14 7.18
C ILE A 128 -4.78 -3.20 7.52
N ALA A 129 -4.50 -4.06 8.49
CA ALA A 129 -5.39 -5.13 8.91
C ALA A 129 -6.56 -4.67 9.79
N CYS A 130 -6.63 -3.37 10.14
CA CYS A 130 -7.63 -2.80 11.04
C CYS A 130 -7.65 -3.46 12.43
N VAL A 131 -6.49 -3.88 12.95
CA VAL A 131 -6.35 -4.52 14.26
C VAL A 131 -5.74 -3.58 15.31
N ALA A 132 -5.94 -3.91 16.59
CA ALA A 132 -5.32 -3.18 17.69
C ALA A 132 -3.79 -3.39 17.73
N LYS A 133 -3.08 -2.46 18.37
CA LYS A 133 -1.61 -2.49 18.49
C LYS A 133 -1.05 -3.74 19.19
N ASN A 134 -1.88 -4.43 19.98
CA ASN A 134 -1.49 -5.61 20.74
C ASN A 134 -2.04 -6.90 20.11
N SER A 135 -2.36 -6.86 18.82
CA SER A 135 -2.93 -7.98 18.06
C SER A 135 -2.08 -8.28 16.83
N SER A 136 -2.08 -9.55 16.44
CA SER A 136 -1.46 -9.99 15.18
C SER A 136 -2.23 -9.41 13.98
N PRO A 137 -1.54 -8.87 12.96
CA PRO A 137 -2.18 -8.46 11.71
C PRO A 137 -2.53 -9.64 10.80
N VAL A 138 -2.03 -10.85 11.09
CA VAL A 138 -2.17 -12.05 10.23
C VAL A 138 -2.89 -13.22 10.92
N SER A 139 -3.17 -13.12 12.21
CA SER A 139 -3.83 -14.18 12.99
C SER A 139 -4.74 -13.58 14.07
N LEU A 140 -5.45 -14.44 14.80
CA LEU A 140 -6.29 -14.02 15.94
C LEU A 140 -5.49 -13.83 17.24
N ALA A 141 -4.16 -13.95 17.19
CA ALA A 141 -3.33 -13.91 18.38
C ALA A 141 -3.26 -12.50 18.99
N THR A 142 -3.35 -12.43 20.32
CA THR A 142 -3.11 -11.23 21.11
C THR A 142 -1.74 -11.26 21.79
N GLN A 143 -1.30 -10.13 22.33
CA GLN A 143 0.00 -10.00 22.98
C GLN A 143 0.27 -11.04 24.07
N SER A 144 -0.74 -11.45 24.84
CA SER A 144 -0.64 -12.50 25.86
C SER A 144 -0.35 -13.91 25.31
N GLN A 145 -0.53 -14.12 24.00
CA GLN A 145 -0.30 -15.38 23.31
C GLN A 145 0.99 -15.36 22.50
N PHE A 146 1.67 -14.20 22.42
CA PHE A 146 3.05 -14.13 21.98
C PHE A 146 3.92 -14.53 23.17
N GLY A 147 4.77 -15.54 22.97
CA GLY A 147 5.62 -16.11 24.01
C GLY A 147 6.62 -15.13 24.62
#